data_AF-A0A1H8IY75-F1
#
_entry.id   AF-A0A1H8IY75-F1
#
_cell.length_a   1.000
_cell.length_b   1.000
_cell.length_c   1.000
_cell.angle_alpha   90.00
_cell.angle_beta   90.00
_cell.angle_gamma   90.00
#
_symmetry.space_group_name_H-M   'P 1'
#
loop_
_entity.id
_entity.type
_entity.pdbx_description
1 polymer ?
#
loop_
_entity_poly.entity_id
_entity_poly.type
_entity_poly.pdbx_seq_one_letter_code
_entity_poly.pdbx_strand_id
1 'polypeptide(L)' 'MRQDWIFDVLSDLRSFALTNGLPALAAQVETAMRVAEVELAARATMTGGRPRPN' A
#
# COMPACT_ATOMS: atom_id res chain seq x y z
N MET A 1 -7.30 -0.96 -11.21
CA MET A 1 -7.82 0.39 -11.53
C MET A 1 -8.52 1.13 -10.38
N ARG A 2 -8.63 0.63 -9.14
CA ARG A 2 -9.18 1.46 -8.04
C ARG A 2 -8.36 1.48 -6.75
N GLN A 3 -7.26 0.73 -6.73
CA GLN A 3 -6.38 0.59 -5.56
C GLN A 3 -4.90 0.72 -5.90
N ASP A 4 -4.56 1.00 -7.16
CA ASP A 4 -3.17 1.23 -7.60
C ASP A 4 -2.76 2.71 -7.33
N TRP A 5 -3.74 3.63 -7.38
CA TRP A 5 -3.50 5.07 -7.18
C TRP A 5 -2.94 5.41 -5.80
N ILE A 6 -3.21 4.59 -4.78
CA ILE A 6 -2.72 4.85 -3.42
C ILE A 6 -1.21 4.65 -3.34
N PHE A 7 -0.64 3.73 -4.13
CA PHE A 7 0.81 3.52 -4.19
C PHE A 7 1.50 4.69 -4.88
N ASP A 8 0.89 5.25 -5.92
CA ASP A 8 1.38 6.47 -6.56
C ASP A 8 1.41 7.65 -5.56
N VAL A 9 0.32 7.86 -4.81
CA VAL A 9 0.26 8.93 -3.78
C VAL A 9 1.27 8.73 -2.66
N LEU A 10 1.43 7.49 -2.17
CA LEU A 10 2.43 7.19 -1.14
C LEU A 10 3.86 7.35 -1.67
N SER A 11 4.12 7.01 -2.94
CA SER A 11 5.41 7.24 -3.59
C SER A 11 5.73 8.74 -3.73
N ASP A 12 4.75 9.54 -4.13
CA ASP A 12 4.88 11.00 -4.23
C ASP A 12 5.13 11.62 -2.86
N LEU A 13 4.41 11.19 -1.82
CA LEU A 13 4.58 11.67 -0.45
C LEU A 13 5.95 11.30 0.13
N ARG A 14 6.46 10.10 -0.18
CA ARG A 14 7.81 9.68 0.19
C ARG A 14 8.85 10.57 -0.49
N SER A 15 8.69 10.83 -1.79
CA SER A 15 9.60 11.69 -2.55
C SER A 15 9.61 13.11 -1.99
N PHE A 16 8.44 13.68 -1.70
CA PHE A 16 8.32 14.96 -1.01
C PHE A 16 9.07 14.97 0.32
N ALA A 17 8.89 13.94 1.16
CA ALA A 17 9.56 13.84 2.45
C ALA A 17 11.09 13.80 2.31
N LEU A 18 11.62 13.05 1.34
CA LEU A 18 13.06 12.98 1.07
C LEU A 18 13.61 14.32 0.57
N THR A 19 12.93 14.97 -0.38
CA THR A 19 13.33 16.27 -0.93
C THR A 19 13.36 17.36 0.15
N ASN A 20 12.49 17.29 1.15
CA ASN A 20 12.39 18.28 2.22
C ASN A 20 13.22 17.92 3.47
N GLY A 21 14.03 16.86 3.43
CA GLY A 21 14.85 16.46 4.58
C GLY A 21 14.02 15.99 5.78
N LEU A 22 12.89 15.32 5.53
CA LEU A 22 11.99 14.76 6.54
C LEU A 22 12.13 13.22 6.61
N PRO A 23 13.27 12.68 7.10
CA PRO A 23 13.56 11.24 7.04
C PRO A 23 12.59 10.38 7.86
N ALA A 24 12.11 10.90 9.00
CA ALA A 24 11.12 10.21 9.82
C ALA A 24 9.78 10.06 9.09
N LEU A 25 9.37 11.08 8.32
CA LEU A 25 8.16 11.02 7.50
C LEU A 25 8.33 10.00 6.38
N ALA A 26 9.46 10.01 5.67
CA ALA A 26 9.74 9.04 4.60
C ALA A 26 9.69 7.58 5.11
N ALA A 27 10.24 7.31 6.30
CA ALA A 27 10.21 5.99 6.92
C ALA A 27 8.79 5.53 7.30
N GLN A 28 7.95 6.45 7.78
CA GLN A 28 6.55 6.16 8.08
C GLN A 28 5.74 5.87 6.81
N VAL A 29 5.99 6.62 5.73
CA VAL A 29 5.34 6.38 4.43
C VAL A 29 5.74 5.02 3.87
N GLU A 30 7.01 4.62 3.97
CA GLU A 30 7.45 3.28 3.55
C GLU A 30 6.77 2.16 4.36
N THR A 31 6.55 2.39 5.66
CA THR A 31 5.80 1.45 6.51
C THR A 31 4.34 1.36 6.07
N ALA A 32 3.70 2.50 5.76
CA ALA A 32 2.33 2.54 5.26
C ALA A 32 2.18 1.82 3.90
N MET A 33 3.16 1.93 3.00
CA MET A 33 3.19 1.18 1.73
C MET A 33 3.17 -0.33 1.97
N ARG A 34 4.01 -0.84 2.89
CA ARG A 34 4.03 -2.27 3.25
C ARG A 34 2.70 -2.75 3.84
N VAL A 35 2.07 -1.95 4.70
CA VAL A 35 0.74 -2.29 5.26
C VAL A 35 -0.30 -2.37 4.14
N ALA A 36 -0.32 -1.40 3.23
CA ALA A 36 -1.23 -1.39 2.10
C ALA A 36 -1.05 -2.62 1.21
N GLU A 37 0.18 -3.03 0.90
CA GLU A 37 0.48 -4.25 0.14
C GLU A 37 -0.11 -5.51 0.78
N VAL A 38 0.11 -5.68 2.09
CA VAL A 38 -0.38 -6.84 2.85
C VAL A 38 -1.91 -6.87 2.85
N GLU A 39 -2.57 -5.75 3.11
CA GLU A 39 -4.03 -5.68 3.16
C GLU A 39 -4.67 -5.89 1.78
N LEU A 40 -4.07 -5.37 0.71
CA LEU A 40 -4.56 -5.60 -0.66
C LEU A 40 -4.38 -7.05 -1.10
N ALA A 41 -3.23 -7.65 -0.78
CA ALA A 41 -2.98 -9.06 -1.05
C ALA A 41 -3.97 -9.96 -0.29
N ALA A 42 -4.25 -9.65 0.98
CA ALA A 42 -5.25 -10.36 1.78
C ALA A 42 -6.68 -10.22 1.22
N ARG A 43 -7.04 -9.05 0.69
CA ARG A 43 -8.33 -8.85 0.00
C ARG A 43 -8.44 -9.65 -1.30
N ALA A 44 -7.36 -9.75 -2.06
CA ALA A 44 -7.32 -10.55 -3.29
C ALA A 44 -7.50 -12.04 -3.01
N THR A 45 -6.89 -12.56 -1.93
CA THR A 45 -7.05 -13.97 -1.54
C THR A 45 -8.45 -14.27 -1.00
N MET A 46 -9.06 -13.36 -0.24
CA MET A 46 -10.44 -13.53 0.26
C MET A 46 -11.51 -13.55 -0.84
N THR A 47 -11.29 -12.85 -1.95
CA THR A 47 -12.26 -12.80 -3.06
C THR A 47 -12.16 -14.00 -4.01
N GLY A 48 -11.05 -14.75 -4.00
CA GLY A 48 -10.85 -15.97 -4.80
C GLY A 48 -11.30 -17.28 -4.13
N GLY A 49 -11.63 -17.26 -2.84
CA GLY A 49 -11.90 -18.45 -2.03
C GLY A 49 -13.39 -18.66 -1.72
N ARG A 50 -14.22 -18.95 -2.73
CA ARG A 50 -15.54 -19.58 -2.47
C ARG A 50 -15.39 -21.08 -2.78
N PRO A 51 -15.21 -21.96 -1.77
CA PRO A 51 -15.29 -23.39 -2.02
C PRO A 51 -16.72 -23.69 -2.48
N ARG A 52 -16.87 -24.33 -3.65
CA ARG A 52 -18.17 -24.83 -4.11
C ARG A 52 -18.61 -25.91 -3.11
N PRO A 53 -19.80 -25.78 -2.48
CA PRO A 53 -20.32 -26.87 -1.68
C PRO A 53 -20.68 -28.04 -2.62
N ASN A 54 -20.25 -29.24 -2.24
CA ASN A 54 -20.68 -30.51 -2.83
C ASN A 54 -22.08 -30.86 -2.32
#